data_AF-A0A9Q2FNE0-F1
#
_entry.id   AF-A0A9Q2FNE0-F1
#
_cell.length_a   1.000
_cell.length_b   1.000
_cell.length_c   1.000
_cell.angle_alpha   90.00
_cell.angle_beta   90.00
_cell.angle_gamma   90.00
#
_symmetry.space_group_name_H-M   'P 1'
#
loop_
_entity.id
_entity.type
_entity.pdbx_description
1 polymer ?
#
loop_
_entity_poly.entity_id
_entity_poly.type
_entity_poly.pdbx_seq_one_letter_code
_entity_poly.pdbx_strand_id
1 'polypeptide(L)'
;MPAIEHLTPDPDLHLLLEDGALIRPARWQGHHALFMLPKVPPRLWILSRLKSGFSRFENRGVLIGDLTFYDEFGAHRLTTHLTSCPAEGWGPQQSPLTRWTSGKALLEFDCPPSSTAVMMSMEICSEGPYRLWPHEEPQSPVT
;
A
#
# COMPACT_ATOMS: atom_id res chain seq x y z
N MET A 1 -33.19 4.19 10.56
CA MET A 1 -32.10 3.63 11.37
C MET A 1 -30.79 4.08 10.73
N PRO A 2 -29.90 4.83 11.41
CA PRO A 2 -28.63 5.18 10.79
C PRO A 2 -27.81 3.90 10.63
N ALA A 3 -27.24 3.68 9.44
CA ALA A 3 -26.32 2.58 9.20
C ALA A 3 -25.14 2.72 10.16
N ILE A 4 -24.83 1.65 10.91
CA ILE A 4 -23.67 1.64 11.80
C ILE A 4 -22.44 1.68 10.88
N GLU A 5 -21.75 2.82 10.82
CA GLU A 5 -20.48 2.93 10.11
C GLU A 5 -19.45 2.05 10.84
N HIS A 6 -19.13 0.88 10.27
CA HIS A 6 -18.08 0.02 10.80
C HIS A 6 -16.73 0.63 10.42
N LEU A 7 -16.03 1.21 11.41
CA LEU A 7 -14.69 1.76 11.22
C LEU A 7 -13.65 0.69 11.57
N THR A 8 -12.71 0.44 10.66
CA THR A 8 -11.59 -0.47 10.90
C THR A 8 -10.27 0.31 10.88
N PRO A 9 -9.35 0.05 11.81
CA PRO A 9 -8.00 0.60 11.73
C PRO A 9 -7.15 -0.12 10.67
N ASP A 10 -7.53 -1.34 10.27
CA ASP A 10 -6.75 -2.16 9.34
C ASP A 10 -6.77 -1.57 7.92
N PRO A 11 -5.61 -1.18 7.36
CA PRO A 11 -5.51 -0.67 6.00
C PRO A 11 -5.67 -1.74 4.93
N ASP A 12 -5.73 -3.04 5.26
CA ASP A 12 -5.67 -4.15 4.30
C ASP A 12 -4.52 -3.95 3.30
N LEU A 13 -3.35 -3.63 3.83
CA LEU A 13 -2.18 -3.32 3.03
C LEU A 13 -1.70 -4.59 2.32
N HIS A 14 -1.58 -4.55 1.00
CA HIS A 14 -1.03 -5.66 0.21
C HIS A 14 -0.33 -5.16 -1.05
N LEU A 15 0.57 -5.97 -1.58
CA LEU A 15 1.27 -5.69 -2.83
C LEU A 15 0.67 -6.54 -3.94
N LEU A 16 0.50 -5.94 -5.11
CA LEU A 16 0.15 -6.64 -6.34
C LEU A 16 1.35 -6.59 -7.28
N LEU A 17 1.80 -7.77 -7.72
CA LEU A 17 2.83 -7.92 -8.73
C LEU A 17 2.21 -7.86 -10.14
N GLU A 18 3.03 -7.63 -11.16
CA GLU A 18 2.59 -7.61 -12.57
C GLU A 18 2.00 -8.94 -13.06
N ASP A 19 2.46 -10.06 -12.51
CA ASP A 19 1.92 -11.39 -12.80
C ASP A 19 0.58 -11.66 -12.09
N GLY A 20 0.03 -10.68 -11.37
CA GLY A 20 -1.22 -10.79 -10.64
C GLY A 20 -1.06 -11.40 -9.25
N ALA A 21 0.15 -11.77 -8.83
CA ALA A 21 0.37 -12.31 -7.50
C ALA A 21 0.16 -11.24 -6.42
N LEU A 22 -0.59 -11.60 -5.38
CA LEU A 22 -0.86 -10.75 -4.22
C LEU A 22 0.03 -11.17 -3.05
N ILE A 23 0.81 -10.22 -2.53
CA ILE A 23 1.71 -10.43 -1.39
C ILE A 23 1.19 -9.63 -0.20
N ARG A 24 0.83 -10.35 0.86
CA ARG A 24 0.43 -9.75 2.14
C ARG A 24 1.67 -9.49 3.02
N PRO A 25 1.58 -8.57 4.00
CA PRO A 25 2.64 -8.37 4.97
C PRO A 25 2.87 -9.69 5.71
N ALA A 26 4.10 -10.19 5.65
CA ALA A 26 4.50 -11.37 6.39
C ALA A 26 4.55 -11.07 7.91
N ARG A 27 4.88 -9.83 8.25
CA ARG A 27 4.96 -9.36 9.63
C ARG A 27 4.74 -7.86 9.72
N TRP A 28 4.16 -7.43 10.84
CA TRP A 28 4.18 -6.04 11.27
C TRP A 28 5.16 -5.86 12.44
N GLN A 29 5.93 -4.79 12.41
CA GLN A 29 6.84 -4.39 13.48
C GLN A 29 6.65 -2.90 13.79
N GLY A 30 5.81 -2.61 14.78
CA GLY A 30 5.37 -1.24 15.04
C GLY A 30 4.70 -0.67 13.80
N HIS A 31 5.25 0.41 13.26
CA HIS A 31 4.78 1.07 12.04
C HIS A 31 5.36 0.51 10.74
N HIS A 32 6.14 -0.58 10.79
CA HIS A 32 6.75 -1.16 9.60
C HIS A 32 6.02 -2.43 9.16
N ALA A 33 5.55 -2.44 7.92
CA ALA A 33 5.03 -3.62 7.25
C ALA A 33 6.17 -4.32 6.49
N LEU A 34 6.43 -5.57 6.84
CA LEU A 34 7.47 -6.40 6.21
C LEU A 34 6.85 -7.35 5.20
N PHE A 35 7.33 -7.31 3.97
CA PHE A 35 6.91 -8.16 2.86
C PHE A 35 8.06 -9.02 2.37
N MET A 36 7.75 -10.27 2.05
CA MET A 36 8.71 -11.16 1.39
C MET A 36 8.38 -11.19 -0.10
N LEU A 37 9.30 -10.71 -0.92
CA LEU A 37 9.19 -10.75 -2.38
C LEU A 37 9.99 -11.94 -2.90
N PRO A 38 9.42 -12.82 -3.73
CA PRO A 38 10.15 -13.96 -4.28
C PRO A 38 11.22 -13.55 -5.30
N LYS A 39 11.03 -12.41 -5.97
CA LYS A 39 11.93 -11.75 -6.91
C LYS A 39 11.70 -10.24 -6.79
N VAL A 40 12.69 -9.42 -7.13
CA VAL A 40 12.48 -7.97 -7.25
C VAL A 40 11.79 -7.71 -8.59
N PRO A 41 10.51 -7.29 -8.62
CA PRO A 41 9.85 -6.97 -9.87
C PRO A 41 10.36 -5.60 -10.39
N PRO A 42 10.21 -5.30 -11.69
CA PRO A 42 10.50 -3.96 -12.20
C PRO A 42 9.52 -2.91 -11.65
N ARG A 43 8.30 -3.34 -11.35
CA ARG A 43 7.26 -2.53 -10.71
C ARG A 43 6.24 -3.38 -9.96
N LEU A 44 5.59 -2.78 -8.98
CA LEU A 44 4.48 -3.37 -8.22
C LEU A 44 3.45 -2.30 -7.87
N TRP A 45 2.26 -2.71 -7.43
CA TRP A 45 1.26 -1.80 -6.90
C TRP A 45 1.08 -2.03 -5.40
N ILE A 46 1.12 -0.95 -4.63
CA ILE A 46 0.78 -0.91 -3.21
C ILE A 46 -0.71 -0.63 -3.11
N LEU A 47 -1.45 -1.59 -2.60
CA LEU A 47 -2.89 -1.52 -2.40
C LEU A 47 -3.19 -1.31 -0.92
N SER A 48 -4.13 -0.42 -0.64
CA SER A 48 -4.62 -0.13 0.70
C SER A 48 -6.08 0.31 0.64
N ARG A 49 -6.81 0.10 1.74
CA ARG A 49 -8.14 0.66 1.91
C ARG A 49 -8.08 2.18 1.78
N LEU A 50 -9.11 2.72 1.16
CA LEU A 50 -9.27 4.16 0.99
C LEU A 50 -10.07 4.73 2.14
N LYS A 51 -9.48 5.70 2.84
CA LYS A 51 -10.22 6.58 3.72
C LYS A 51 -10.97 7.57 2.85
N SER A 52 -12.28 7.35 2.71
CA SER A 52 -13.15 8.28 2.01
C SER A 52 -13.50 9.45 2.93
N GLY A 53 -12.91 10.61 2.65
CA GLY A 53 -13.25 11.87 3.30
C GLY A 53 -14.60 12.42 2.82
N PHE A 54 -15.05 13.53 3.40
CA PHE A 54 -16.30 14.18 2.97
C PHE A 54 -16.17 14.90 1.61
N SER A 55 -14.96 14.98 1.05
CA SER A 55 -14.65 15.62 -0.22
C SER A 55 -13.96 14.66 -1.20
N ARG A 56 -14.33 14.75 -2.49
CA ARG A 56 -13.79 13.95 -3.62
C ARG A 56 -12.25 13.98 -3.79
N PHE A 57 -11.58 14.91 -3.12
CA PHE A 57 -10.12 15.10 -3.18
C PHE A 57 -9.38 14.55 -1.95
N GLU A 58 -10.09 13.98 -0.99
CA GLU A 58 -9.53 13.50 0.28
C GLU A 58 -9.43 11.96 0.38
N ASN A 59 -9.40 11.28 -0.76
CA ASN A 59 -9.21 9.82 -0.79
C ASN A 59 -7.75 9.49 -0.47
N ARG A 60 -7.48 9.19 0.81
CA ARG A 60 -6.15 8.83 1.32
C ARG A 60 -6.13 7.36 1.72
N GLY A 61 -5.16 6.60 1.24
CA GLY A 61 -4.92 5.22 1.65
C GLY A 61 -4.07 5.19 2.92
N VAL A 62 -2.75 5.08 2.73
CA VAL A 62 -1.74 5.13 3.79
C VAL A 62 -0.70 6.20 3.48
N LEU A 63 -0.13 6.80 4.52
CA LEU A 63 1.04 7.67 4.40
C LEU A 63 2.28 6.81 4.51
N ILE A 64 3.01 6.69 3.41
CA ILE A 64 4.24 5.91 3.35
C ILE A 64 5.42 6.85 3.58
N GLY A 65 6.31 6.45 4.48
CA GLY A 65 7.61 7.08 4.71
C GLY A 65 8.71 6.26 4.08
N ASP A 66 9.58 5.69 4.90
CA ASP A 66 10.70 4.91 4.41
C ASP A 66 10.32 3.57 3.78
N LEU A 67 10.87 3.33 2.59
CA LEU A 67 10.87 2.04 1.90
C LEU A 67 12.31 1.53 1.87
N THR A 68 12.53 0.35 2.44
CA THR A 68 13.87 -0.28 2.49
C THR A 68 13.78 -1.73 2.04
N PHE A 69 14.67 -2.14 1.14
CA PHE A 69 14.81 -3.52 0.71
C PHE A 69 16.06 -4.12 1.32
N TYR A 70 15.97 -5.39 1.69
CA TYR A 70 17.07 -6.19 2.19
C TYR A 70 17.31 -7.32 1.21
N ASP A 71 18.50 -7.31 0.61
CA ASP A 71 18.99 -8.34 -0.29
C ASP A 71 20.30 -8.96 0.25
N GLU A 72 20.98 -9.75 -0.57
CA GLU A 72 22.26 -10.36 -0.23
C GLU A 72 23.41 -9.35 -0.03
N PHE A 73 23.28 -8.14 -0.57
CA PHE A 73 24.26 -7.05 -0.47
C PHE A 73 23.97 -6.09 0.68
N GLY A 74 22.78 -6.16 1.29
CA GLY A 74 22.42 -5.42 2.50
C GLY A 74 21.11 -4.66 2.36
N ALA A 75 21.04 -3.49 3.02
CA ALA A 75 19.85 -2.66 3.07
C ALA A 75 19.92 -1.50 2.07
N HIS A 76 18.94 -1.40 1.18
CA HIS A 76 18.84 -0.36 0.15
C HIS A 76 17.56 0.44 0.33
N ARG A 77 17.70 1.75 0.49
CA ARG A 77 16.54 2.66 0.62
C ARG A 77 15.98 2.99 -0.76
N LEU A 78 14.68 2.81 -0.95
CA LEU A 78 13.97 3.12 -2.19
C LEU A 78 13.23 4.44 -2.05
N THR A 79 13.71 5.46 -2.76
CA THR A 79 13.11 6.81 -2.78
C THR A 79 12.24 7.07 -4.00
N THR A 80 12.06 6.08 -4.88
CA THR A 80 11.36 6.23 -6.17
C THR A 80 9.93 6.75 -5.99
N HIS A 81 9.24 6.39 -4.92
CA HIS A 81 7.92 6.93 -4.58
C HIS A 81 7.89 8.45 -4.33
N LEU A 82 9.02 9.05 -3.94
CA LEU A 82 9.20 10.48 -3.68
C LEU A 82 9.55 11.27 -4.95
N THR A 83 10.11 10.60 -5.95
CA THR A 83 10.60 11.22 -7.20
C THR A 83 9.77 10.83 -8.43
N SER A 84 8.93 9.81 -8.35
CA SER A 84 8.18 9.29 -9.51
C SER A 84 7.18 10.30 -10.06
N CYS A 85 7.27 10.49 -11.38
CA CYS A 85 6.36 11.29 -12.20
C CYS A 85 6.20 10.53 -13.53
N PRO A 86 5.00 10.02 -13.89
CA PRO A 86 3.72 10.25 -13.26
C PRO A 86 3.53 9.47 -11.96
N ALA A 87 2.94 10.15 -11.00
CA ALA A 87 2.66 9.65 -9.67
C ALA A 87 1.38 8.78 -9.64
N GLU A 88 1.34 7.73 -10.46
CA GLU A 88 0.14 6.90 -10.59
C GLU A 88 -0.25 6.32 -9.22
N GLY A 89 -1.40 6.75 -8.71
CA GLY A 89 -1.89 6.28 -7.43
C GLY A 89 -1.24 6.88 -6.19
N TRP A 90 -0.36 7.86 -6.37
CA TRP A 90 0.23 8.63 -5.28
C TRP A 90 -0.45 10.00 -5.17
N GLY A 91 -0.65 10.45 -3.94
CA GLY A 91 -1.13 11.78 -3.64
C GLY A 91 -0.11 12.89 -3.97
N PRO A 92 -0.52 14.15 -3.85
CA PRO A 92 0.39 15.28 -3.97
C PRO A 92 1.54 15.15 -2.98
N GLN A 93 2.75 15.48 -3.42
CA GLN A 93 3.93 15.47 -2.56
C GLN A 93 3.83 16.64 -1.57
N GLN A 94 3.44 16.33 -0.33
CA GLN A 94 3.30 17.30 0.76
C GLN A 94 4.58 17.41 1.60
N SER A 95 5.43 16.40 1.56
CA SER A 95 6.65 16.27 2.36
C SER A 95 7.77 15.69 1.50
N PRO A 96 9.05 16.05 1.76
CA PRO A 96 10.19 15.45 1.06
C PRO A 96 10.44 13.99 1.44
N LEU A 97 9.86 13.50 2.53
CA LEU A 97 10.15 12.16 3.08
C LEU A 97 8.95 11.21 3.10
N THR A 98 7.74 11.72 2.87
CA THR A 98 6.53 10.92 3.02
C THR A 98 5.52 11.25 1.93
N ARG A 99 4.78 10.25 1.47
CA ARG A 99 3.74 10.44 0.44
C ARG A 99 2.51 9.58 0.70
N TRP A 100 1.33 10.19 0.58
CA TRP A 100 0.06 9.48 0.68
C TRP A 100 -0.17 8.61 -0.56
N THR A 101 -0.71 7.41 -0.39
CA THR A 101 -1.31 6.63 -1.47
C THR A 101 -2.76 7.05 -1.69
N SER A 102 -3.29 6.87 -2.90
CA SER A 102 -4.71 7.01 -3.22
C SER A 102 -5.41 5.64 -3.35
N GLY A 103 -4.97 4.66 -2.56
CA GLY A 103 -5.55 3.31 -2.49
C GLY A 103 -4.88 2.28 -3.38
N LYS A 104 -4.32 2.69 -4.53
CA LYS A 104 -3.51 1.83 -5.40
C LYS A 104 -2.35 2.63 -5.97
N ALA A 105 -1.17 2.57 -5.36
CA ALA A 105 0.02 3.32 -5.74
C ALA A 105 1.02 2.47 -6.53
N LEU A 106 1.50 2.96 -7.68
CA LEU A 106 2.53 2.28 -8.48
C LEU A 106 3.93 2.55 -7.89
N LEU A 107 4.66 1.50 -7.54
CA LEU A 107 6.05 1.56 -7.11
C LEU A 107 6.94 0.95 -8.19
N GLU A 108 7.82 1.77 -8.76
CA GLU A 108 8.84 1.33 -9.72
C GLU A 108 10.17 1.12 -9.00
N PHE A 109 10.96 0.18 -9.52
CA PHE A 109 12.28 -0.13 -9.01
C PHE A 109 13.33 0.44 -9.95
N ASP A 110 14.21 1.28 -9.40
CA ASP A 110 15.33 1.86 -10.15
C ASP A 110 16.53 0.89 -10.25
N CYS A 111 16.41 -0.32 -9.69
CA CYS A 111 17.41 -1.37 -9.77
C CYS A 111 17.00 -2.45 -10.80
N PRO A 112 17.98 -3.13 -11.43
CA PRO A 112 17.68 -4.24 -12.32
C PRO A 112 16.93 -5.34 -11.55
N PRO A 113 15.93 -5.99 -12.17
CA PRO A 113 15.17 -7.06 -11.53
C PRO A 113 16.10 -8.18 -11.11
N SER A 114 16.08 -8.53 -9.82
CA SER A 114 16.86 -9.63 -9.28
C SER A 114 16.01 -10.89 -9.16
N SER A 115 16.63 -12.05 -9.41
CA SER A 115 15.99 -13.36 -9.26
C SER A 115 16.01 -13.88 -7.81
N THR A 116 16.54 -13.08 -6.88
CA THR A 116 16.73 -13.47 -5.48
C THR A 116 15.56 -12.98 -4.64
N ALA A 117 15.14 -13.80 -3.67
CA ALA A 117 14.12 -13.40 -2.72
C ALA A 117 14.64 -12.27 -1.83
N VAL A 118 13.86 -11.20 -1.68
CA VAL A 118 14.22 -10.02 -0.88
C VAL A 118 13.13 -9.72 0.13
N MET A 119 13.53 -9.10 1.23
CA MET A 119 12.58 -8.54 2.20
C MET A 119 12.40 -7.05 1.94
N MET A 120 11.16 -6.58 1.87
CA MET A 120 10.82 -5.17 1.80
C MET A 120 10.21 -4.71 3.11
N SER A 121 10.76 -3.67 3.70
CA SER A 121 10.18 -2.94 4.83
C SER A 121 9.55 -1.64 4.33
N MET A 122 8.29 -1.42 4.70
CA MET A 122 7.53 -0.23 4.39
C MET A 122 7.08 0.44 5.69
N GLU A 123 7.53 1.66 5.92
CA GLU A 123 7.09 2.49 7.04
C GLU A 123 5.73 3.14 6.73
N ILE A 124 4.77 2.90 7.63
CA ILE A 124 3.44 3.49 7.60
C ILE A 124 3.36 4.58 8.67
N CYS A 125 3.54 5.83 8.25
CA CYS A 125 3.54 6.98 9.15
C CYS A 125 2.12 7.38 9.59
N SER A 126 1.10 7.07 8.79
CA SER A 126 -0.29 7.38 9.11
C SER A 126 -1.25 6.46 8.34
N GLU A 127 -2.28 6.00 9.02
CA GLU A 127 -3.30 5.10 8.50
C GLU A 127 -4.66 5.41 9.16
N GLY A 128 -5.75 5.07 8.47
CA GLY A 128 -7.10 4.92 9.04
C GLY A 128 -7.66 6.07 9.88
N PRO A 129 -8.79 5.85 10.57
CA PRO A 129 -9.68 4.70 10.42
C PRO A 129 -10.36 4.69 9.05
N TYR A 130 -10.64 3.49 8.53
CA TYR A 130 -11.28 3.23 7.24
C TYR A 130 -12.75 2.87 7.42
N ARG A 131 -13.63 3.45 6.60
CA ARG A 131 -15.05 3.09 6.57
C ARG A 131 -15.21 1.77 5.82
N LEU A 132 -15.63 0.72 6.54
CA LEU A 132 -16.19 -0.47 5.92
C LEU A 132 -17.62 -0.14 5.53
N TRP A 133 -17.92 -0.15 4.24
CA TRP A 133 -19.31 -0.24 3.81
C TRP A 133 -19.84 -1.60 4.29
N PRO A 134 -21.01 -1.67 4.95
CA PRO A 134 -21.60 -2.96 5.28
C PRO A 134 -21.75 -3.74 3.97
N HIS A 135 -21.13 -4.92 3.92
CA HIS A 135 -21.23 -5.84 2.80
C HIS A 135 -22.71 -5.98 2.43
N GLU A 136 -23.07 -5.65 1.20
CA GLU A 136 -24.39 -5.95 0.66
C GLU A 136 -24.47 -7.49 0.65
N GLU A 137 -25.20 -8.08 1.60
CA GLU A 137 -25.45 -9.51 1.62
C GLU A 137 -25.93 -9.92 0.23
N PRO A 138 -25.33 -10.94 -0.41
CA PRO A 138 -25.85 -11.43 -1.68
C PRO A 138 -27.29 -11.88 -1.41
N GLN A 139 -28.25 -11.17 -2.01
CA GLN A 139 -29.66 -11.50 -1.89
C GLN A 139 -29.84 -12.97 -2.25
N SER A 140 -30.22 -13.77 -1.26
CA SER A 140 -30.61 -15.16 -1.47
C SER A 140 -31.80 -15.15 -2.44
N PRO A 141 -31.80 -15.98 -3.50
CA PRO A 141 -32.91 -16.00 -4.44
C PRO A 141 -34.17 -16.46 -3.68
N VAL A 142 -35.20 -15.60 -3.69
CA VAL A 142 -36.54 -15.96 -3.22
C VAL A 142 -37.07 -17.08 -4.11
N THR A 143 -37.49 -18.17 -3.46
CA THR A 143 -38.17 -19.34 -4.04
C THR A 143 -39.55 -18.97 -4.54
#